data_AF-A0A1I4AEG7-F1
#
_entry.id   AF-A0A1I4AEG7-F1
#
_cell.length_a   1.000
_cell.length_b   1.000
_cell.length_c   1.000
_cell.angle_alpha   90.00
_cell.angle_beta   90.00
_cell.angle_gamma   90.00
#
_symmetry.space_group_name_H-M   'P 1'
#
loop_
_entity.id
_entity.type
_entity.pdbx_description
1 polymer ?
#
loop_
_entity_poly.entity_id
_entity_poly.type
_entity_poly.pdbx_seq_one_letter_code
_entity_poly.pdbx_strand_id
1 'polypeptide(L)' 'MKRIENVVLLKTIGSAELIAALAMFYFFYTDIPALIGGFILLGLSANSFYQAHKCYQRQYAPRQNDHT' A
#
# COMPACT_ATOMS: atom_id res chain seq x y z
N MET A 1 -17.13 10.83 2.89
CA MET A 1 -17.06 9.88 1.77
C MET A 1 -15.74 9.94 1.00
N LYS A 2 -15.26 11.10 0.52
CA LYS A 2 -13.96 11.24 -0.20
C LYS A 2 -12.73 10.59 0.45
N ARG A 3 -12.68 10.50 1.79
CA ARG A 3 -11.56 9.92 2.53
C ARG A 3 -11.49 8.38 2.43
N ILE A 4 -12.64 7.70 2.33
CA ILE A 4 -12.72 6.24 2.18
C ILE A 4 -12.26 5.83 0.76
N GLU A 5 -12.69 6.56 -0.28
CA GLU A 5 -12.23 6.33 -1.65
C GLU A 5 -10.71 6.44 -1.77
N ASN A 6 -10.10 7.47 -1.16
CA ASN A 6 -8.64 7.62 -1.19
C ASN A 6 -7.90 6.46 -0.50
N VAL A 7 -8.45 5.92 0.59
CA VAL A 7 -7.89 4.73 1.27
C VAL A 7 -8.00 3.48 0.41
N VAL A 8 -9.15 3.28 -0.23
CA VAL A 8 -9.36 2.15 -1.15
C VAL A 8 -8.43 2.25 -2.34
N LEU A 9 -8.33 3.44 -2.95
CA LEU A 9 -7.48 3.68 -4.12
C LEU A 9 -6.00 3.47 -3.79
N LEU A 10 -5.54 3.94 -2.63
CA LEU A 10 -4.17 3.73 -2.16
C LEU A 10 -3.88 2.24 -1.88
N LYS A 11 -4.86 1.52 -1.32
CA LYS A 11 -4.75 0.09 -1.07
C LYS A 11 -4.71 -0.71 -2.37
N THR A 12 -5.48 -0.32 -3.38
CA THR A 12 -5.49 -0.97 -4.71
C THR A 12 -4.17 -0.76 -5.43
N ILE A 13 -3.63 0.46 -5.43
CA ILE A 13 -2.31 0.75 -6.03
C ILE A 13 -1.22 -0.06 -5.33
N GLY A 14 -1.17 -0.05 -4.00
CA GLY A 14 -0.18 -0.84 -3.25
C GLY A 14 -0.30 -2.35 -3.52
N SER A 15 -1.51 -2.86 -3.75
CA SER A 15 -1.72 -4.27 -4.13
C SER A 15 -1.18 -4.57 -5.52
N ALA A 16 -1.40 -3.67 -6.50
CA ALA A 16 -0.86 -3.82 -7.85
C ALA A 16 0.68 -3.75 -7.87
N GLU A 17 1.27 -2.81 -7.12
CA GLU A 17 2.72 -2.71 -6.95
C GLU A 17 3.33 -3.96 -6.31
N LEU A 18 2.65 -4.53 -5.30
CA LEU A 18 3.10 -5.77 -4.64
C LEU A 18 3.08 -6.96 -5.60
N ILE A 19 2.02 -7.10 -6.40
CA ILE A 19 1.93 -8.15 -7.42
C ILE A 19 3.03 -7.97 -8.48
N ALA A 20 3.28 -6.74 -8.93
CA ALA A 20 4.35 -6.44 -9.86
C ALA A 20 5.74 -6.77 -9.28
N ALA A 21 5.98 -6.43 -8.00
CA ALA A 21 7.21 -6.78 -7.30
C ALA A 21 7.41 -8.30 -7.23
N LEU A 22 6.38 -9.05 -6.82
CA LEU A 22 6.40 -10.51 -6.76
C LEU A 22 6.63 -11.13 -8.15
N ALA A 23 6.01 -10.57 -9.19
CA ALA A 23 6.24 -11.00 -10.57
C ALA A 23 7.70 -10.75 -11.02
N MET A 24 8.29 -9.61 -10.67
CA MET A 24 9.71 -9.36 -10.95
C MET A 24 10.61 -10.36 -10.24
N PHE A 25 10.33 -10.68 -8.97
CA PHE A 25 11.09 -11.70 -8.24
C PHE A 25 10.90 -13.12 -8.78
N TYR A 26 9.73 -13.44 -9.35
CA TYR A 26 9.46 -14.80 -9.86
C TYR A 26 10.01 -15.01 -11.27
N PHE A 27 9.74 -14.08 -12.20
CA PHE A 27 10.11 -14.23 -13.61
C PHE A 27 11.53 -13.78 -13.93
N PHE A 28 12.10 -12.85 -13.16
CA PHE A 28 13.39 -12.20 -13.47
C PHE A 28 14.39 -12.28 -12.30
N TYR A 29 14.36 -13.37 -11.52
CA TYR A 29 15.19 -13.52 -10.31
C TYR A 29 16.70 -13.54 -10.59
N THR A 30 17.12 -13.85 -11.81
CA THR A 30 18.52 -13.84 -12.25
C THR A 30 19.02 -12.45 -12.64
N ASP A 31 18.11 -11.51 -12.92
CA ASP A 31 18.45 -10.17 -13.37
C ASP A 31 18.53 -9.23 -12.16
N ILE A 32 19.76 -8.87 -11.78
CA ILE A 32 20.03 -7.92 -10.69
C ILE A 32 19.20 -6.62 -10.81
N PRO A 33 19.03 -6.00 -12.00
CA PRO A 33 18.17 -4.82 -12.15
C PRO A 33 16.70 -5.09 -11.78
N ALA A 34 16.16 -6.26 -12.13
CA ALA A 34 14.80 -6.64 -11.80
C ALA A 34 14.61 -6.89 -10.30
N LEU A 35 15.62 -7.46 -9.63
CA LEU A 35 15.63 -7.59 -8.18
C LEU A 35 15.60 -6.22 -7.50
N ILE A 36 16.43 -5.27 -7.95
CA ILE A 36 16.46 -3.91 -7.42
C ILE A 36 15.09 -3.22 -7.62
N GLY A 37 14.53 -3.32 -8.83
CA GLY A 37 13.18 -2.82 -9.13
C GLY A 37 12.09 -3.44 -8.24
N GLY A 38 12.15 -4.77 -8.06
CA GLY A 38 11.26 -5.51 -7.17
C GLY A 38 11.35 -5.05 -5.71
N PHE A 39 12.56 -4.80 -5.19
CA PHE A 39 12.75 -4.29 -3.83
C PHE A 39 12.19 -2.86 -3.66
N ILE A 40 12.38 -2.00 -4.65
CA ILE A 40 11.82 -0.64 -4.64
C ILE A 40 10.29 -0.69 -4.65
N LEU A 41 9.70 -1.50 -5.54
CA LEU A 41 8.25 -1.71 -5.61
C LEU A 41 7.69 -2.30 -4.31
N LEU A 42 8.41 -3.23 -3.67
CA LEU A 42 8.06 -3.75 -2.36
C LEU A 42 8.00 -2.62 -1.31
N GLY A 43 9.03 -1.76 -1.27
CA GLY A 43 9.06 -0.61 -0.36
C GLY A 43 7.91 0.38 -0.60
N LEU A 44 7.61 0.69 -1.86
CA LEU A 44 6.49 1.57 -2.23
C LEU A 44 5.14 0.95 -1.86
N SER A 45 4.94 -0.35 -2.15
CA SER A 45 3.72 -1.06 -1.79
C SER A 45 3.48 -1.05 -0.28
N ALA A 46 4.52 -1.35 0.51
CA ALA A 46 4.46 -1.34 1.98
C ALA A 46 4.09 0.06 2.52
N ASN A 47 4.67 1.12 1.93
CA ASN A 47 4.34 2.50 2.30
C ASN A 47 2.87 2.86 1.98
N SER A 48 2.36 2.46 0.80
CA SER A 48 0.95 2.65 0.42
C SER A 48 0.01 1.90 1.37
N PHE A 49 0.32 0.65 1.74
CA PHE A 49 -0.47 -0.11 2.71
C PHE A 49 -0.42 0.49 4.11
N TYR A 50 0.74 0.95 4.58
CA TYR A 50 0.89 1.57 5.88
C TYR A 50 0.07 2.85 6.01
N GLN A 51 0.11 3.71 4.99
CA GLN A 51 -0.70 4.92 4.93
C GLN A 51 -2.20 4.61 4.89
N ALA A 52 -2.61 3.62 4.09
CA ALA A 52 -3.99 3.17 4.04
C ALA A 52 -4.46 2.63 5.41
N HIS A 53 -3.61 1.86 6.09
CA HIS A 53 -3.91 1.31 7.41
C HIS A 53 -4.04 2.41 8.48
N LYS A 54 -3.09 3.35 8.55
CA LYS A 54 -3.19 4.51 9.46
C LYS A 54 -4.40 5.39 9.16
N CYS A 55 -4.72 5.62 7.89
CA CYS A 55 -5.91 6.40 7.51
C CYS A 55 -7.20 5.67 7.89
N TYR A 56 -7.27 4.35 7.65
CA TYR A 56 -8.38 3.50 8.07
C TYR A 56 -8.56 3.56 9.60
N GLN A 57 -7.49 3.34 10.37
CA GLN A 57 -7.54 3.37 11.82
C GLN A 57 -7.97 4.74 12.37
N ARG A 58 -7.52 5.85 11.77
CA ARG A 58 -7.97 7.21 12.14
C ARG A 58 -9.41 7.51 11.78
N GLN A 59 -9.99 6.82 10.79
CA GLN A 59 -11.40 6.95 10.42
C GLN A 59 -12.33 6.14 11.34
N TYR A 60 -11.84 5.01 11.86
CA TYR A 60 -12.60 4.13 12.75
C TYR A 60 -12.25 4.31 14.24
N ALA A 61 -11.21 5.08 14.57
CA ALA A 61 -10.96 5.52 15.94
C ALA A 61 -12.21 6.28 16.41
N PRO A 62 -12.82 5.87 17.55
CA PRO A 62 -14.03 6.51 18.04
C PRO A 62 -13.77 8.01 18.14
N ARG A 63 -14.65 8.80 17.53
CA ARG A 63 -14.66 10.24 17.73
C ARG A 63 -14.94 10.48 19.20
N GLN A 64 -13.89 10.63 19.99
CA GLN A 64 -13.96 11.28 21.30
C GLN A 64 -14.15 12.78 21.02
N ASN A 65 -15.27 13.15 20.38
CA ASN A 65 -15.71 14.51 20.05
C ASN A 65 -17.07 14.47 19.32
N ASP A 66 -18.02 13.68 19.80
CA ASP A 66 -19.44 13.93 19.52
C ASP A 66 -20.16 13.96 20.87
N HIS A 67 -20.38 15.19 21.34
CA HIS A 67 -21.33 15.63 22.37
C HIS A 67 -21.43 14.83 23.68
N THR A 68 -20.89 15.37 24.78
CA THR A 68 -21.62 16.04 25.88
C THR A 68 -20.62 16.49 26.95
#